data_AF-A0A2W6Q6D9-F1
#
_entry.id   AF-A0A2W6Q6D9-F1
#
_cell.length_a   1.000
_cell.length_b   1.000
_cell.length_c   1.000
_cell.angle_alpha   90.00
_cell.angle_beta   90.00
_cell.angle_gamma   90.00
#
_symmetry.space_group_name_H-M   'P 1'
#
loop_
_entity.id
_entity.type
_entity.pdbx_description
1 polymer ?
#
loop_
_entity_poly.entity_id
_entity_poly.type
_entity_poly.pdbx_seq_one_letter_code
_entity_poly.pdbx_strand_id
1 'polypeptide(L)'
;MNNKPFISVSIKTLNESECIEKTIDSIRQQLRGYPHKIIVADSLSTDNTQQLAGDKGVMVVSLTEPGDRCCGVGHQLGYLYSEGDYILLMDGDMELEPGFIDRAVTFLEANSEYAGVAGTVEMDEA
;
A
#
# COMPACT_ATOMS: atom_id res chain seq x y z
N MET A 1 -23.38 13.90 -8.38
CA MET A 1 -22.51 12.76 -8.72
C MET A 1 -21.57 12.61 -7.55
N ASN A 2 -21.70 11.55 -6.74
CA ASN A 2 -20.70 11.30 -5.69
C ASN A 2 -19.45 10.80 -6.40
N ASN A 3 -18.43 11.65 -6.44
CA ASN A 3 -17.11 11.24 -6.92
C ASN A 3 -16.57 10.22 -5.90
N LYS A 4 -16.07 9.07 -6.38
CA LYS A 4 -15.42 8.11 -5.50
C LYS A 4 -14.15 8.75 -4.89
N PRO A 5 -13.83 8.48 -3.62
CA PRO A 5 -12.66 9.08 -2.98
C PRO A 5 -11.37 8.59 -3.65
N PHE A 6 -10.36 9.46 -3.70
CA PHE A 6 -9.04 9.10 -4.16
C PHE A 6 -8.27 8.37 -3.06
N ILE A 7 -7.68 7.22 -3.41
CA ILE A 7 -6.95 6.37 -2.47
C ILE A 7 -5.48 6.28 -2.88
N SER A 8 -4.59 6.73 -2.00
CA SER A 8 -3.16 6.39 -2.09
C SER A 8 -2.87 5.11 -1.33
N VAL A 9 -2.13 4.19 -1.94
CA VAL A 9 -1.61 3.01 -1.23
C VAL A 9 -0.11 3.14 -1.10
N SER A 10 0.37 3.04 0.15
CA SER A 10 1.78 2.99 0.50
C SER A 10 2.15 1.57 0.92
N ILE A 11 2.92 0.88 0.09
CA ILE A 11 3.46 -0.46 0.34
C ILE A 11 4.89 -0.30 0.83
N LYS A 12 5.20 -0.65 2.09
CA LYS A 12 6.59 -0.66 2.57
C LYS A 12 7.28 -1.96 2.20
N THR A 13 8.53 -1.88 1.74
CA THR A 13 9.29 -3.06 1.31
C THR A 13 10.73 -3.04 1.81
N LEU A 14 11.28 -4.24 2.06
CA LEU A 14 12.72 -4.50 2.19
C LEU A 14 13.00 -5.95 1.76
N ASN A 15 13.50 -6.13 0.53
CA ASN A 15 13.79 -7.43 -0.08
C ASN A 15 12.57 -8.36 -0.19
N GLU A 16 11.50 -7.86 -0.79
CA GLU A 16 10.20 -8.54 -0.95
C GLU A 16 9.99 -9.08 -2.37
N SER A 17 11.06 -9.43 -3.10
CA SER A 17 10.94 -9.84 -4.50
C SER A 17 10.06 -11.08 -4.73
N GLU A 18 9.88 -11.93 -3.72
CA GLU A 18 9.02 -13.11 -3.80
C GLU A 18 7.52 -12.79 -3.72
N CYS A 19 7.14 -11.66 -3.09
CA CYS A 19 5.76 -11.35 -2.73
C CYS A 19 5.23 -10.07 -3.40
N ILE A 20 6.10 -9.10 -3.70
CA ILE A 20 5.70 -7.74 -4.07
C ILE A 20 4.74 -7.69 -5.26
N GLU A 21 4.91 -8.57 -6.25
CA GLU A 21 4.01 -8.64 -7.39
C GLU A 21 2.59 -9.07 -6.98
N LYS A 22 2.46 -10.07 -6.10
CA LYS A 22 1.16 -10.54 -5.59
C LYS A 22 0.49 -9.47 -4.72
N THR A 23 1.26 -8.80 -3.88
CA THR A 23 0.78 -7.67 -3.07
C THR A 23 0.19 -6.58 -3.96
N ILE A 24 0.93 -6.14 -4.99
CA ILE A 24 0.45 -5.12 -5.93
C ILE A 24 -0.81 -5.59 -6.67
N ASP A 25 -0.84 -6.85 -7.12
CA ASP A 25 -1.96 -7.39 -7.89
C ASP A 25 -3.23 -7.52 -7.02
N SER A 26 -3.13 -7.95 -5.76
CA SER A 26 -4.27 -8.02 -4.83
C SER A 26 -4.85 -6.62 -4.53
N ILE A 27 -3.99 -5.63 -4.27
CA ILE A 27 -4.39 -4.24 -4.05
C ILE A 27 -5.09 -3.67 -5.29
N ARG A 28 -4.54 -3.89 -6.48
CA ARG A 28 -5.14 -3.43 -7.74
C ARG A 28 -6.52 -3.99 -7.99
N GLN A 29 -6.74 -5.25 -7.64
CA GLN A 29 -8.07 -5.87 -7.78
C GLN A 29 -9.11 -5.16 -6.91
N GLN A 30 -8.75 -4.75 -5.68
CA GLN A 30 -9.65 -4.02 -4.78
C GLN A 30 -9.89 -2.56 -5.19
N LEU A 31 -8.92 -1.93 -5.86
CA LEU A 31 -8.99 -0.50 -6.23
C LEU A 31 -9.66 -0.21 -7.57
N ARG A 32 -10.09 -1.22 -8.34
CA ARG A 32 -10.66 -1.02 -9.70
C ARG A 32 -11.80 0.00 -9.78
N GLY A 33 -12.55 0.18 -8.70
CA GLY A 33 -13.67 1.12 -8.61
C GLY A 33 -13.32 2.52 -8.07
N TYR A 34 -12.05 2.78 -7.75
CA TYR A 34 -11.59 4.01 -7.10
C TYR A 34 -10.51 4.70 -7.94
N PRO A 35 -10.50 6.03 -8.04
CA PRO A 35 -9.30 6.74 -8.47
C PRO A 35 -8.19 6.50 -7.45
N HIS A 36 -7.00 6.12 -7.89
CA HIS A 36 -5.96 5.67 -6.97
C HIS A 36 -4.55 5.85 -7.50
N LYS A 37 -3.60 5.78 -6.56
CA LYS A 37 -2.16 5.73 -6.79
C LYS A 37 -1.56 4.65 -5.89
N ILE A 38 -0.65 3.85 -6.43
CA ILE A 38 0.10 2.85 -5.66
C ILE A 38 1.56 3.28 -5.62
N ILE A 39 2.12 3.31 -4.41
CA ILE A 39 3.46 3.75 -4.07
C ILE A 39 4.13 2.60 -3.34
N VAL A 40 5.24 2.11 -3.89
CA VAL A 40 6.17 1.22 -3.18
C VAL A 40 7.23 2.09 -2.54
N ALA A 41 7.20 2.15 -1.21
CA ALA A 41 8.13 2.86 -0.36
C ALA A 41 9.22 1.90 0.12
N ASP A 42 10.28 1.84 -0.66
CA ASP A 42 11.32 0.85 -0.55
C ASP A 42 12.45 1.27 0.39
N SER A 43 12.81 0.40 1.33
CA SER A 43 13.87 0.65 2.31
C SER A 43 15.26 0.35 1.75
N LEU A 44 15.49 0.67 0.47
CA LEU A 44 16.70 0.36 -0.29
C LEU A 44 16.96 -1.14 -0.40
N SER A 45 16.01 -1.88 -0.97
CA SER A 45 16.15 -3.31 -1.26
C SER A 45 17.38 -3.58 -2.15
N THR A 46 18.02 -4.72 -1.90
CA THR A 46 19.22 -5.19 -2.63
C THR A 46 18.92 -6.33 -3.59
N ASP A 47 17.69 -6.84 -3.57
CA ASP A 47 17.17 -7.80 -4.55
C ASP A 47 16.39 -7.08 -5.67
N ASN A 48 15.61 -7.84 -6.44
CA ASN A 48 14.85 -7.30 -7.57
C ASN A 48 13.52 -6.62 -7.19
N THR A 49 13.24 -6.37 -5.90
CA THR A 49 11.95 -5.80 -5.43
C THR A 49 11.56 -4.52 -6.17
N GLN A 50 12.49 -3.57 -6.28
CA GLN A 50 12.25 -2.29 -6.94
C GLN A 50 11.93 -2.46 -8.43
N GLN A 51 12.68 -3.35 -9.10
CA GLN A 51 12.47 -3.64 -10.51
C GLN A 51 11.09 -4.26 -10.75
N LEU A 52 10.75 -5.32 -9.99
CA LEU A 52 9.47 -6.01 -10.12
C LEU A 52 8.28 -5.07 -9.85
N ALA A 53 8.38 -4.22 -8.84
CA ALA A 53 7.39 -3.18 -8.60
C ALA A 53 7.30 -2.18 -9.77
N GLY A 54 8.44 -1.70 -10.28
CA GLY A 54 8.50 -0.81 -11.44
C GLY A 54 7.86 -1.42 -12.69
N ASP A 55 8.11 -2.70 -12.95
CA ASP A 55 7.57 -3.46 -14.09
C ASP A 55 6.05 -3.65 -13.99
N LYS A 56 5.48 -3.67 -12.77
CA LYS A 56 4.03 -3.57 -12.58
C LYS A 56 3.48 -2.20 -12.96
N GLY A 57 4.29 -1.16 -13.10
CA GLY A 57 3.85 0.20 -13.43
C GLY A 57 3.31 0.98 -12.23
N VAL A 58 3.81 0.70 -11.01
CA VAL A 58 3.52 1.52 -9.82
C VAL A 58 4.66 2.52 -9.57
N MET A 59 4.41 3.53 -8.73
CA MET A 59 5.46 4.46 -8.34
C MET A 59 6.38 3.77 -7.33
N VAL A 60 7.69 3.76 -7.59
CA VAL A 60 8.69 3.28 -6.64
C VAL A 60 9.47 4.49 -6.12
N VAL A 61 9.50 4.63 -4.81
CA VAL A 61 10.32 5.61 -4.09
C VAL A 61 11.18 4.85 -3.12
N SER A 62 12.48 5.14 -3.08
CA SER A 62 13.43 4.38 -2.25
C SER A 62 14.29 5.31 -1.42
N LEU A 63 14.76 4.81 -0.28
CA LEU A 63 15.83 5.46 0.48
C LEU A 63 17.11 5.50 -0.34
N THR A 64 17.96 6.49 -0.05
CA THR A 64 19.28 6.60 -0.67
C THR A 64 20.39 6.01 0.18
N GLU A 65 20.19 5.96 1.51
CA GLU A 65 21.19 5.52 2.47
C GLU A 65 20.66 4.34 3.31
N PRO A 66 21.36 3.18 3.38
CA PRO A 66 20.92 2.04 4.18
C PRO A 66 20.83 2.34 5.68
N GLY A 67 21.58 3.34 6.16
CA GLY A 67 21.60 3.75 7.56
C GLY A 67 20.30 4.39 8.05
N ASP A 68 19.43 4.84 7.14
CA ASP A 68 18.16 5.49 7.48
C ASP A 68 17.02 4.50 7.77
N ARG A 69 17.27 3.19 7.57
CA ARG A 69 16.29 2.13 7.78
C ARG A 69 15.79 2.11 9.22
N CYS A 70 14.47 2.22 9.39
CA CYS A 70 13.78 1.94 10.64
C CYS A 70 12.31 1.56 10.38
N CYS A 71 11.60 1.05 11.39
CA CYS A 71 10.23 0.53 11.22
C CYS A 71 9.24 1.55 10.62
N GLY A 72 9.43 2.85 10.90
CA GLY A 72 8.51 3.90 10.44
C GLY A 72 8.89 4.55 9.11
N VAL A 73 10.12 4.37 8.62
CA VAL A 73 10.63 5.17 7.49
C VAL A 73 9.89 4.87 6.18
N GLY A 74 9.51 3.61 5.95
CA GLY A 74 8.74 3.23 4.77
C GLY A 74 7.38 3.92 4.72
N HIS A 75 6.64 3.94 5.83
CA HIS A 75 5.35 4.65 5.89
C HIS A 75 5.51 6.16 5.76
N GLN A 76 6.54 6.75 6.38
CA GLN A 76 6.83 8.18 6.24
C GLN A 76 7.15 8.53 4.78
N LEU A 77 8.00 7.73 4.13
CA LEU A 77 8.36 7.92 2.73
C LEU A 77 7.12 7.81 1.84
N GLY A 78 6.32 6.75 1.98
CA GLY A 78 5.10 6.59 1.20
C GLY A 78 4.08 7.72 1.43
N TYR A 79 3.95 8.21 2.67
CA TYR A 79 3.08 9.34 3.00
C TYR A 79 3.49 10.63 2.28
N LEU A 80 4.79 10.93 2.19
CA LEU A 80 5.29 12.14 1.50
C LEU A 80 4.93 12.19 0.00
N TYR A 81 4.68 11.03 -0.62
CA TYR A 81 4.26 10.92 -2.02
C TYR A 81 2.76 10.61 -2.18
N SER A 82 2.03 10.48 -1.08
CA SER A 82 0.59 10.19 -1.08
C SER A 82 -0.24 11.44 -1.30
N GLU A 83 -1.41 11.25 -1.89
CA GLU A 83 -2.43 12.27 -2.15
C GLU A 83 -3.85 11.68 -2.02
N GLY A 84 -4.85 12.54 -2.06
CA GLY A 84 -6.26 12.14 -2.04
C GLY A 84 -6.87 12.11 -0.66
N ASP A 85 -8.01 11.43 -0.56
CA ASP A 85 -8.88 11.45 0.61
C ASP A 85 -8.48 10.40 1.65
N TYR A 86 -7.96 9.26 1.18
CA TYR A 86 -7.53 8.15 2.05
C TYR A 86 -6.14 7.64 1.70
N ILE A 87 -5.44 7.16 2.72
CA ILE A 87 -4.18 6.41 2.60
C ILE A 87 -4.36 5.01 3.17
N LEU A 88 -4.03 3.99 2.37
CA LEU A 88 -3.89 2.61 2.81
C LEU A 88 -2.40 2.31 3.05
N LEU A 89 -2.08 1.82 4.24
CA LEU A 89 -0.75 1.34 4.58
C LEU A 89 -0.73 -0.19 4.45
N MET A 90 0.22 -0.73 3.68
CA MET A 90 0.39 -2.17 3.44
C MET A 90 1.86 -2.58 3.58
N ASP A 91 2.09 -3.82 3.98
CA ASP A 91 3.39 -4.46 3.91
C ASP A 91 3.55 -5.22 2.57
N GLY A 92 4.79 -5.28 2.06
CA GLY A 92 5.14 -5.84 0.75
C GLY A 92 5.05 -7.36 0.63
N ASP A 93 4.73 -8.04 1.73
CA ASP A 93 4.56 -9.48 1.88
C ASP A 93 3.09 -9.87 2.14
N MET A 94 2.15 -8.93 2.07
CA MET A 94 0.73 -9.17 2.34
C MET A 94 -0.13 -9.20 1.08
N GLU A 95 -1.22 -9.95 1.12
CA GLU A 95 -2.30 -9.89 0.14
C GLU A 95 -3.54 -9.21 0.75
N LEU A 96 -4.17 -8.31 -0.01
CA LEU A 96 -5.33 -7.56 0.46
C LEU A 96 -6.63 -8.36 0.27
N GLU A 97 -7.31 -8.65 1.37
CA GLU A 97 -8.56 -9.42 1.39
C GLU A 97 -9.67 -8.78 0.54
N PRO A 98 -10.38 -9.57 -0.29
CA PRO A 98 -11.53 -9.10 -1.04
C PRO A 98 -12.60 -8.35 -0.23
N GLY A 99 -13.02 -7.22 -0.78
CA GLY A 99 -14.04 -6.35 -0.20
C GLY A 99 -13.57 -5.53 1.00
N PHE A 100 -12.28 -5.56 1.37
CA PHE A 100 -11.77 -4.71 2.45
C PHE A 100 -11.97 -3.22 2.16
N ILE A 101 -11.56 -2.75 0.97
CA ILE A 101 -11.62 -1.33 0.60
C ILE A 101 -13.05 -0.81 0.60
N ASP A 102 -13.98 -1.54 -0.03
CA ASP A 102 -15.38 -1.13 -0.09
C ASP A 102 -16.01 -1.01 1.31
N ARG A 103 -15.73 -1.98 2.18
CA ARG A 103 -16.20 -1.96 3.58
C ARG A 103 -15.59 -0.81 4.35
N ALA A 104 -14.28 -0.59 4.21
CA ALA A 104 -13.53 0.45 4.88
C ALA A 104 -14.04 1.85 4.52
N VAL A 105 -14.11 2.15 3.21
CA VAL A 105 -14.60 3.44 2.71
C VAL A 105 -16.06 3.67 3.12
N THR A 106 -16.92 2.67 2.96
CA THR A 106 -18.34 2.79 3.37
C THR A 106 -18.47 3.11 4.86
N PHE A 107 -17.66 2.48 5.71
CA PHE A 107 -17.68 2.74 7.14
C PHE A 107 -17.18 4.15 7.47
N LEU A 108 -16.06 4.58 6.90
CA LEU A 108 -15.47 5.90 7.18
C LEU A 108 -16.35 7.05 6.70
N GLU A 109 -16.96 6.92 5.51
CA GLU A 109 -17.90 7.92 4.98
C GLU A 109 -19.18 8.04 5.84
N ALA A 110 -19.62 6.92 6.44
CA ALA A 110 -20.82 6.90 7.28
C ALA A 110 -20.57 7.36 8.74
N ASN A 111 -19.32 7.33 9.22
CA ASN A 111 -18.98 7.58 10.62
C ASN A 111 -17.81 8.57 10.72
N SER A 112 -18.09 9.86 10.55
CA SER A 112 -17.10 10.94 10.50
C SER A 112 -16.25 11.13 11.77
N GLU A 113 -16.63 10.51 12.89
CA GLU A 113 -15.86 10.50 14.13
C GLU A 113 -14.66 9.53 14.10
N TYR A 114 -14.59 8.64 13.12
CA TYR A 114 -13.48 7.70 12.95
C TYR A 114 -12.48 8.22 11.91
N ALA A 115 -11.21 8.29 12.30
CA ALA A 115 -10.12 8.71 11.41
C ALA A 115 -9.55 7.55 10.56
N GLY A 116 -9.86 6.29 10.89
CA GLY A 116 -9.29 5.13 10.21
C GLY A 116 -9.94 3.82 10.62
N VAL A 117 -9.65 2.79 9.83
CA VAL A 117 -10.02 1.39 10.07
C VAL A 117 -8.80 0.50 9.83
N ALA A 118 -8.76 -0.66 10.48
CA ALA A 118 -7.70 -1.65 10.29
C ALA A 118 -8.30 -3.02 9.97
N GLY A 119 -7.61 -3.79 9.12
CA GLY A 119 -7.92 -5.20 8.90
C GLY A 119 -7.40 -6.08 10.02
N THR A 120 -7.94 -7.29 10.12
CA THR A 120 -7.31 -8.39 10.85
C THR A 120 -6.36 -9.12 9.91
N VAL A 121 -5.24 -9.61 10.45
CA VAL A 121 -4.24 -10.35 9.68
C VAL A 121 -4.37 -11.83 10.02
N GLU A 122 -4.44 -12.66 8.99
CA GLU A 122 -4.32 -14.12 9.08
C GLU A 122 -3.00 -14.52 8.44
N MET A 123 -2.29 -15.47 9.05
CA MET A 123 -1.05 -16.02 8.49
C MET A 123 -1.41 -17.27 7.69
N ASP A 124 -0.83 -17.44 6.51
CA ASP A 124 -0.93 -18.68 5.76
C ASP A 124 -0.47 -19.86 6.62
N GLU A 125 -1.17 -20.98 6.57
CA GLU A 125 -0.70 -22.22 7.21
C GLU A 125 0.63 -22.63 6.56
N ALA A 126 1.69 -22.70 7.37
CA ALA A 126 3.05 -23.05 6.96
C ALA A 126 3.21 -24.52 6.52
#